data_AF-A0AAW8KEU3-F1
#
_entry.id   AF-A0AAW8KEU3-F1
#
_cell.length_a   1.000
_cell.length_b   1.000
_cell.length_c   1.000
_cell.angle_alpha   90.00
_cell.angle_beta   90.00
_cell.angle_gamma   90.00
#
_symmetry.space_group_name_H-M   'P 1'
#
loop_
_entity.id
_entity.type
_entity.pdbx_description
1 polymer ?
#
loop_
_entity_poly.entity_id
_entity_poly.type
_entity_poly.pdbx_seq_one_letter_code
_entity_poly.pdbx_strand_id
1 'polypeptide(L)'
;RTLKDSVCRYKTMQGFQVRRKAGWDTHGLPVEIEVEKQLKMTGKQDIEKYGIKEFNQKCRESVFSYESLWREMTHRMGYLVDLDNPYITLDN
;
A
#
# COMPACT_ATOMS: atom_id res chain seq x y z
N ARG A 1 10.66 8.33 2.53
CA ARG A 1 10.25 8.28 3.96
C ARG A 1 11.11 9.23 4.80
N THR A 2 12.43 9.18 4.70
CA THR A 2 13.40 10.05 5.40
C THR A 2 13.07 11.54 5.38
N LEU A 3 12.92 12.15 4.19
CA LEU A 3 12.65 13.60 4.10
C LEU A 3 11.35 14.01 4.82
N LYS A 4 10.28 13.22 4.64
CA LYS A 4 8.99 13.47 5.30
C LYS A 4 9.13 13.38 6.82
N ASP A 5 9.79 12.34 7.31
CA ASP A 5 10.01 12.14 8.75
C ASP A 5 10.82 13.30 9.36
N SER A 6 11.92 13.69 8.73
CA SER A 6 12.78 14.79 9.20
C SER A 6 12.00 16.11 9.31
N VAL A 7 11.22 16.46 8.29
CA VAL A 7 10.40 17.69 8.29
C VAL A 7 9.32 17.63 9.38
N CYS A 8 8.63 16.49 9.52
CA CYS A 8 7.60 16.32 10.53
C CYS A 8 8.19 16.40 11.95
N ARG A 9 9.35 15.80 12.21
CA ARG A 9 10.06 15.90 13.49
C ARG A 9 10.48 17.33 13.80
N TYR A 10 11.09 18.01 12.83
CA TYR A 10 11.48 19.41 12.97
C TYR A 10 10.28 20.29 13.36
N LYS A 11 9.15 20.14 12.66
CA LYS A 11 7.93 20.90 12.99
C LYS A 11 7.35 20.56 14.37
N THR A 12 7.40 19.30 14.77
CA THR A 12 7.02 18.89 16.14
C THR A 12 7.92 19.55 17.19
N MET A 13 9.24 19.63 16.96
CA MET A 13 10.17 20.32 17.88
C MET A 13 9.94 21.84 17.96
N GLN A 14 9.37 22.44 16.91
CA GLN A 14 8.96 23.85 16.91
C GLN A 14 7.61 24.11 17.59
N GLY A 15 6.99 23.09 18.21
CA GLY A 15 5.71 23.21 18.92
C GLY A 15 4.46 23.01 18.06
N PHE A 16 4.59 22.61 16.80
CA PHE A 16 3.43 22.34 15.94
C PHE A 16 2.87 20.93 16.16
N GLN A 17 1.54 20.82 16.16
CA GLN A 17 0.87 19.53 16.08
C GLN A 17 0.90 19.01 14.64
N VAL A 18 1.70 17.98 14.37
CA VAL A 18 1.81 17.34 13.05
C VAL A 18 1.11 15.99 13.08
N ARG A 19 -0.06 15.88 12.45
CA ARG A 19 -0.78 14.60 12.31
C ARG A 19 -0.12 13.78 11.20
N ARG A 20 0.26 12.53 11.50
CA ARG A 20 1.01 11.66 10.59
C ARG A 20 0.20 10.37 10.38
N LYS A 21 -0.57 10.29 9.30
CA LYS A 21 -1.40 9.13 8.97
C LYS A 21 -0.81 8.38 7.77
N ALA A 22 -0.70 7.07 7.86
CA ALA A 22 -0.29 6.25 6.72
C ALA A 22 -1.42 6.10 5.71
N GLY A 23 -1.05 5.65 4.51
CA GLY A 23 -1.94 5.48 3.38
C GLY A 23 -1.49 4.34 2.50
N TRP A 24 -2.43 3.50 2.10
CA TRP A 24 -2.22 2.41 1.16
C TRP A 24 -3.01 2.67 -0.11
N ASP A 25 -2.28 2.75 -1.23
CA ASP A 25 -2.88 2.77 -2.54
C ASP A 25 -2.99 1.34 -3.05
N THR A 26 -4.21 0.83 -3.07
CA THR A 26 -4.51 -0.60 -3.25
C THR A 26 -5.20 -0.92 -4.57
N HIS A 27 -5.33 0.07 -5.47
CA HIS A 27 -6.01 -0.07 -6.75
C HIS A 27 -5.08 0.25 -7.93
N GLY A 28 -5.53 -0.10 -9.13
CA GLY A 28 -4.93 0.33 -10.39
C GLY A 28 -3.91 -0.64 -11.00
N LEU A 29 -3.40 -0.25 -12.16
CA LEU A 29 -2.54 -1.06 -13.03
C LEU A 29 -1.32 -1.69 -12.34
N PRO A 30 -0.61 -1.03 -11.41
CA PRO A 30 0.55 -1.65 -10.77
C PRO A 30 0.20 -2.94 -10.02
N VAL A 31 -0.96 -2.97 -9.36
CA VAL A 31 -1.45 -4.16 -8.63
C VAL A 31 -1.90 -5.23 -9.62
N GLU A 32 -2.65 -4.84 -10.65
CA GLU A 32 -3.19 -5.75 -11.66
C GLU A 32 -2.07 -6.45 -12.45
N ILE A 33 -1.06 -5.70 -12.91
CA ILE A 33 0.06 -6.23 -13.69
C ILE A 33 0.90 -7.22 -12.87
N GLU A 34 1.07 -6.98 -11.56
CA GLU A 34 1.79 -7.92 -10.68
C GLU A 34 1.03 -9.25 -10.58
N VAL A 35 -0.29 -9.21 -10.43
CA VAL A 35 -1.12 -10.42 -10.40
C VAL A 35 -1.17 -11.12 -11.75
N GLU A 36 -1.26 -10.37 -12.86
CA GLU A 36 -1.17 -10.93 -14.21
C GLU A 36 0.14 -11.71 -14.40
N LYS A 37 1.27 -11.14 -13.95
CA LYS A 37 2.58 -11.83 -14.00
C LYS A 37 2.61 -13.09 -13.15
N GLN A 38 2.05 -13.06 -11.94
CA GLN A 38 1.98 -14.22 -11.05
C GLN A 38 1.12 -15.35 -11.65
N LEU A 39 0.02 -14.99 -12.31
CA LEU A 39 -0.89 -15.92 -12.99
C LEU A 39 -0.45 -16.28 -14.42
N LYS A 40 0.66 -15.69 -14.90
CA LYS A 40 1.19 -15.85 -16.27
C LYS A 40 0.13 -15.53 -17.35
N MET A 41 -0.69 -14.52 -17.08
CA MET A 41 -1.72 -14.04 -17.99
C MET A 41 -1.17 -12.97 -18.91
N THR A 42 -1.67 -12.94 -20.15
CA THR A 42 -1.27 -11.95 -21.14
C THR A 42 -2.51 -11.23 -21.67
N GLY A 43 -2.99 -10.29 -20.86
CA GLY A 43 -4.02 -9.33 -21.24
C GLY A 43 -5.45 -9.71 -20.87
N LYS A 44 -6.38 -8.86 -21.31
CA LYS A 44 -7.77 -8.81 -20.83
C LYS A 44 -8.58 -10.09 -21.07
N GLN A 45 -8.32 -10.79 -22.18
CA GLN A 45 -9.07 -12.00 -22.51
C GLN A 45 -8.81 -13.14 -21.52
N ASP A 46 -7.60 -13.22 -20.95
CA ASP A 46 -7.26 -14.25 -19.97
C ASP A 46 -7.89 -13.93 -18.61
N ILE A 47 -7.98 -12.65 -18.25
CA ILE A 47 -8.67 -12.17 -17.04
C ILE A 47 -10.17 -12.48 -17.12
N GLU A 48 -10.80 -12.21 -18.26
CA GLU A 48 -12.22 -12.51 -18.47
C GLU A 48 -12.50 -14.02 -18.40
N LYS A 49 -11.60 -14.86 -18.95
CA LYS A 49 -11.70 -16.32 -18.88
C LYS A 49 -11.47 -16.88 -17.46
N TYR A 50 -10.58 -16.26 -16.71
CA TYR A 50 -10.27 -16.64 -15.33
C TYR A 50 -11.39 -16.24 -14.35
N GLY A 51 -12.08 -15.17 -14.67
CA GLY A 51 -13.13 -14.60 -13.84
C GLY A 51 -12.66 -13.31 -13.16
N ILE A 52 -13.43 -12.25 -13.39
CA ILE A 52 -13.16 -10.92 -12.85
C ILE A 52 -13.17 -10.93 -11.32
N LYS A 53 -14.07 -11.73 -10.72
CA LYS A 53 -14.21 -11.82 -9.27
C LYS A 53 -12.98 -12.47 -8.64
N GLU A 54 -12.53 -13.56 -9.22
CA GLU A 54 -11.35 -14.33 -8.81
C GLU A 54 -10.08 -13.50 -8.97
N PHE A 55 -9.97 -12.74 -10.08
CA PHE A 55 -8.85 -11.83 -10.31
C PHE A 55 -8.81 -10.70 -9.27
N ASN A 56 -9.95 -10.04 -9.02
CA ASN A 56 -10.03 -8.97 -8.02
C ASN A 56 -9.70 -9.47 -6.61
N GLN A 57 -10.10 -10.69 -6.27
CA GLN A 57 -9.76 -11.32 -4.99
C GLN A 57 -8.25 -11.53 -4.87
N LYS A 58 -7.59 -12.05 -5.91
CA LYS A 58 -6.12 -12.17 -5.97
C LYS A 58 -5.42 -10.82 -5.84
N CYS A 59 -5.92 -9.77 -6.50
CA CYS A 59 -5.39 -8.40 -6.37
C CYS A 59 -5.45 -7.90 -4.93
N ARG A 60 -6.57 -8.12 -4.23
CA ARG A 60 -6.71 -7.75 -2.81
C ARG A 60 -5.71 -8.50 -1.93
N GLU A 61 -5.55 -9.80 -2.12
CA GLU A 61 -4.60 -10.63 -1.36
C GLU A 61 -3.15 -10.19 -1.58
N SER A 62 -2.79 -9.85 -2.83
CA SER A 62 -1.45 -9.37 -3.19
C SER A 62 -1.07 -8.09 -2.44
N VAL A 63 -2.00 -7.14 -2.31
CA VAL A 63 -1.76 -5.87 -1.60
C VAL A 63 -1.33 -6.09 -0.15
N PHE A 64 -2.01 -6.97 0.58
CA PHE A 64 -1.71 -7.22 2.00
C PHE A 64 -0.40 -7.99 2.21
N SER A 65 0.07 -8.74 1.21
CA SER A 65 1.37 -9.41 1.29
C SER A 65 2.53 -8.41 1.46
N TYR A 66 2.46 -7.28 0.74
CA TYR A 66 3.47 -6.22 0.82
C TYR A 66 3.29 -5.31 2.02
N GLU A 67 2.06 -5.14 2.53
CA GLU A 67 1.74 -4.29 3.67
C GLU A 67 2.60 -4.66 4.90
N SER A 68 2.70 -5.96 5.21
CA SER A 68 3.53 -6.47 6.30
C SER A 68 5.02 -6.09 6.17
N LEU A 69 5.61 -6.29 4.99
CA LEU A 69 7.00 -5.95 4.68
C LEU A 69 7.25 -4.44 4.81
N TRP A 70 6.30 -3.63 4.36
CA TRP A 70 6.39 -2.18 4.48
C TRP A 70 6.26 -1.70 5.93
N ARG A 71 5.44 -2.34 6.77
CA ARG A 71 5.36 -2.03 8.21
C ARG A 71 6.68 -2.33 8.89
N GLU A 72 7.26 -3.50 8.66
CA GLU A 72 8.57 -3.87 9.24
C GLU A 72 9.66 -2.86 8.85
N MET A 73 9.75 -2.53 7.54
CA MET A 73 10.70 -1.53 7.06
C MET A 73 10.46 -0.16 7.73
N THR A 74 9.21 0.26 7.87
CA THR A 74 8.83 1.56 8.47
C THR A 74 9.28 1.64 9.92
N HIS A 75 9.04 0.59 10.70
CA HIS A 75 9.51 0.50 12.08
C HIS A 75 11.03 0.52 12.17
N ARG A 76 11.72 -0.27 11.35
CA ARG A 76 13.19 -0.35 11.35
C ARG A 76 13.86 0.96 10.95
N MET A 77 13.25 1.74 10.05
CA MET A 77 13.72 3.06 9.66
C MET A 77 13.45 4.15 10.71
N GLY A 78 12.65 3.87 11.74
CA GLY A 78 12.21 4.87 12.71
C GLY A 78 11.27 5.92 12.11
N TYR A 79 10.56 5.60 11.04
CA TYR A 79 9.61 6.54 10.44
C TYR A 79 8.34 6.61 11.29
N LEU A 80 8.16 7.73 11.98
CA LEU A 80 7.07 7.91 12.94
C LEU A 80 5.79 8.32 12.21
N VAL A 81 4.92 7.34 11.96
CA VAL A 81 3.62 7.50 11.31
C VAL A 81 2.62 6.52 11.91
N ASP A 82 1.34 6.90 11.97
CA ASP A 82 0.25 6.00 12.37
C ASP A 82 0.01 4.96 11.27
N LEU A 83 0.39 3.71 11.57
CA LEU A 83 0.21 2.53 10.73
C LEU A 83 -1.01 1.70 11.12
N ASP A 84 -1.60 1.96 12.29
CA ASP A 84 -2.71 1.16 12.82
C ASP A 84 -4.06 1.72 12.36
N ASN A 85 -4.12 3.02 12.03
CA ASN A 85 -5.25 3.66 11.39
C ASN A 85 -4.85 4.26 10.03
N PRO A 86 -4.40 3.46 9.04
CA PRO A 86 -4.11 3.99 7.71
C PRO A 86 -5.42 4.36 6.99
N TYR A 87 -5.34 5.19 5.95
CA TYR A 87 -6.40 5.17 4.94
C TYR A 87 -6.08 4.11 3.89
N ILE A 88 -7.07 3.35 3.46
CA ILE A 88 -6.92 2.27 2.48
C ILE A 88 -7.89 2.56 1.35
N THR A 89 -7.42 2.59 0.09
CA THR A 89 -8.31 2.97 -1.02
C THR A 89 -9.35 1.91 -1.38
N LEU A 90 -9.19 0.65 -0.94
CA LEU A 90 -10.19 -0.41 -1.09
C LEU A 90 -11.28 -0.44 -0.01
N ASP A 91 -11.10 0.28 1.09
CA ASP A 91 -12.13 0.40 2.13
C ASP A 91 -13.14 1.45 1.69
N ASN A 92 -14.34 0.98 1.31
CA ASN A 92 -15.50 1.79 0.91
C ASN A 92 -16.61 1.72 1.96
#